data_AF-A0A383ED34-F1
#
_entry.id   AF-A0A383ED34-F1
#
_cell.length_a   1.000
_cell.length_b   1.000
_cell.length_c   1.000
_cell.angle_alpha   90.00
_cell.angle_beta   90.00
_cell.angle_gamma   90.00
#
_symmetry.space_group_name_H-M   'P 1'
#
loop_
_entity.id
_entity.type
_entity.pdbx_description
1 polymer ?
#
loop_
_entity_poly.entity_id
_entity_poly.type
_entity_poly.pdbx_seq_one_letter_code
_entity_poly.pdbx_strand_id
1 'polypeptide(L)'
;MAELFGFSIQKSSQGKGGEKTFTTPTPDDGTIDVVGGGFFGQSLNTDGRERTEIQLIKRYRDISQQSECDAAIEDIVNEGIVANQTDIPVEINLDNIPYSDKIKRKVRTEFEEVLRLLEFGVKGHDIFRRWYVDGRIFYHKMIETKNPRKGISELRWIDPTRIKKVRELQKEMDKNTSIELIKKVDEYFVYNDKGIEN
;
A
#
# COMPACT_ATOMS: atom_id res chain seq x y z
N MET A 1 1.70 -9.81 -20.03
CA MET A 1 2.44 -8.69 -20.64
C MET A 1 1.47 -7.87 -21.48
N ALA A 2 1.18 -6.65 -21.05
CA ALA A 2 0.57 -5.62 -21.88
C ALA A 2 1.22 -4.30 -21.46
N GLU A 3 1.97 -3.68 -22.37
CA GLU A 3 2.43 -2.31 -22.21
C GLU A 3 1.24 -1.38 -22.44
N LEU A 4 0.77 -0.74 -21.36
CA LEU A 4 -0.16 0.38 -21.44
C LEU A 4 0.54 1.60 -20.86
N PHE A 5 0.79 2.59 -21.71
CA PHE A 5 1.20 3.96 -21.36
C PHE A 5 2.60 4.20 -20.81
N GLY A 6 3.67 3.66 -21.41
CA GLY A 6 5.01 4.29 -21.37
C GLY A 6 5.59 4.71 -20.01
N PHE A 7 5.03 4.24 -18.90
CA PHE A 7 5.37 4.55 -17.53
C PHE A 7 5.37 3.23 -16.76
N SER A 8 6.55 2.63 -16.63
CA SER A 8 6.80 1.68 -15.55
C SER A 8 7.11 2.50 -14.30
N ILE A 9 6.31 2.37 -13.24
CA ILE A 9 6.79 2.72 -11.90
C ILE A 9 7.68 1.56 -11.48
N GLN A 10 8.84 1.47 -12.12
CA GLN A 10 9.90 0.56 -11.73
C GLN A 10 10.62 1.26 -10.58
N LYS A 11 10.30 0.85 -9.34
CA LYS A 11 11.22 1.06 -8.21
C LYS A 11 12.56 0.48 -8.69
N SER A 12 13.60 1.30 -8.65
CA SER A 12 14.94 1.06 -9.21
C SER A 12 15.24 -0.40 -9.50
N SER A 13 15.59 -0.71 -10.76
CA SER A 13 16.36 -1.89 -11.12
C SER A 13 17.80 -1.82 -10.55
N GLN A 14 17.95 -1.46 -9.29
CA GLN A 14 19.01 -2.06 -8.49
C GLN A 14 18.54 -3.47 -8.17
N GLY A 15 18.63 -4.33 -9.19
CA GLY A 15 19.10 -5.66 -8.93
C GLY A 15 20.43 -5.49 -8.22
N LYS A 16 20.38 -5.45 -6.89
CA LYS A 16 21.45 -6.09 -6.14
C LYS A 16 21.58 -7.44 -6.81
N GLY A 17 22.75 -7.71 -7.39
CA GLY A 17 23.15 -9.06 -7.74
C GLY A 17 23.08 -9.86 -6.44
N GLY A 18 21.88 -10.28 -6.08
CA GLY A 18 21.66 -11.27 -5.06
C GLY A 18 22.36 -12.50 -5.59
N GLU A 19 23.22 -13.06 -4.76
CA GLU A 19 23.69 -14.42 -4.95
C GLU A 19 22.51 -15.29 -5.39
N LYS A 20 22.77 -16.29 -6.24
CA LYS A 20 21.77 -17.26 -6.66
C LYS A 20 21.34 -18.08 -5.43
N THR A 21 20.42 -17.54 -4.64
CA THR A 21 19.97 -18.15 -3.40
C THR A 21 18.69 -18.94 -3.66
N PHE A 22 18.63 -20.14 -3.09
CA PHE A 22 17.45 -21.01 -3.11
C PHE A 22 16.41 -20.58 -2.06
N THR A 23 16.75 -19.66 -1.16
CA THR A 23 15.85 -19.12 -0.14
C THR A 23 15.14 -17.87 -0.64
N THR A 24 13.85 -17.74 -0.30
CA THR A 24 13.09 -16.53 -0.58
C THR A 24 13.55 -15.39 0.34
N PRO A 25 13.69 -14.14 -0.17
CA PRO A 25 13.97 -13.01 0.70
C PRO A 25 12.78 -12.79 1.65
N THR A 26 13.05 -12.69 2.96
CA THR A 26 12.02 -12.47 3.97
C THR A 26 11.21 -11.22 3.61
N PRO A 27 9.88 -11.31 3.53
CA PRO A 27 9.05 -10.14 3.30
C PRO A 27 9.02 -9.26 4.56
N ASP A 28 9.58 -8.05 4.47
CA ASP A 28 9.57 -7.07 5.58
C ASP A 28 8.17 -6.46 5.85
N ASP A 29 7.22 -6.60 4.90
CA ASP A 29 5.98 -5.81 4.85
C ASP A 29 4.73 -6.69 4.66
N GLY A 30 4.63 -7.79 5.41
CA GLY A 30 3.44 -8.66 5.45
C GLY A 30 2.97 -9.23 4.10
N THR A 31 3.84 -9.21 3.07
CA THR A 31 3.46 -9.61 1.70
C THR A 31 3.36 -11.12 1.58
N ILE A 32 2.34 -11.58 0.85
CA ILE A 32 2.12 -13.00 0.62
C ILE A 32 2.88 -13.45 -0.62
N ASP A 33 3.77 -14.43 -0.43
CA ASP A 33 4.52 -15.09 -1.48
C ASP A 33 3.63 -16.11 -2.21
N VAL A 34 3.43 -15.92 -3.51
CA VAL A 34 2.73 -16.84 -4.42
C VAL A 34 3.74 -17.37 -5.43
N VAL A 35 3.78 -18.68 -5.64
CA VAL A 35 4.69 -19.29 -6.63
C VAL A 35 4.08 -19.15 -8.02
N GLY A 36 4.79 -18.49 -8.94
CA GLY A 36 4.35 -18.28 -10.31
C GLY A 36 4.47 -19.57 -11.13
N GLY A 37 3.36 -20.04 -11.70
CA GLY A 37 3.34 -21.23 -12.57
C GLY A 37 2.04 -22.03 -12.56
N GLY A 38 0.94 -21.45 -13.06
CA GLY A 38 -0.29 -22.18 -13.38
C GLY A 38 -1.57 -21.69 -12.68
N PHE A 39 -2.63 -21.50 -13.47
CA PHE A 39 -4.03 -21.26 -13.06
C PHE A 39 -4.27 -20.18 -11.98
N PHE A 40 -4.33 -18.92 -12.42
CA PHE A 40 -4.63 -17.73 -11.62
C PHE A 40 -5.95 -17.82 -10.80
N GLY A 41 -6.94 -18.59 -11.24
CA GLY A 41 -8.23 -18.74 -10.54
C GLY A 41 -8.25 -19.81 -9.45
N GLN A 42 -7.31 -20.76 -9.46
CA GLN A 42 -7.27 -21.87 -8.50
C GLN A 42 -6.21 -21.63 -7.41
N SER A 43 -5.11 -20.95 -7.74
CA SER A 43 -4.06 -20.57 -6.77
C SER A 43 -4.44 -19.38 -5.88
N LEU A 44 -5.48 -18.61 -6.24
CA LEU A 44 -6.09 -17.60 -5.36
C LEU A 44 -6.89 -18.24 -4.20
N ASN A 45 -7.21 -19.54 -4.30
CA ASN A 45 -8.09 -20.26 -3.36
C ASN A 45 -7.33 -21.18 -2.38
N THR A 46 -5.99 -21.22 -2.40
CA THR A 46 -5.22 -22.32 -1.76
C THR A 46 -4.74 -22.06 -0.33
N ASP A 47 -5.34 -21.14 0.43
CA ASP A 47 -5.05 -21.11 1.86
C ASP A 47 -6.15 -20.37 2.61
N GLY A 48 -6.84 -21.04 3.54
CA GLY A 48 -7.89 -20.44 4.38
C GLY A 48 -7.46 -19.19 5.18
N ARG A 49 -6.20 -18.77 5.04
CA ARG A 49 -5.60 -17.53 5.54
C ARG A 49 -6.24 -16.26 4.96
N GLU A 50 -6.71 -16.26 3.71
CA GLU A 50 -7.39 -15.08 3.15
C GLU A 50 -8.71 -14.78 3.89
N ARG A 51 -9.45 -15.84 4.23
CA ARG A 51 -10.62 -15.72 5.11
C ARG A 51 -10.22 -15.20 6.48
N THR A 52 -9.07 -15.63 7.02
CA THR A 52 -8.62 -15.14 8.33
C THR A 52 -8.30 -13.65 8.34
N GLU A 53 -7.68 -13.07 7.31
CA GLU A 53 -7.40 -11.63 7.29
C GLU A 53 -8.65 -10.77 7.17
N ILE A 54 -9.59 -11.14 6.30
CA ILE A 54 -10.86 -10.42 6.16
C ILE A 54 -11.68 -10.57 7.45
N GLN A 55 -11.68 -11.76 8.06
CA GLN A 55 -12.33 -11.97 9.37
C GLN A 55 -11.64 -11.18 10.49
N LEU A 56 -10.32 -10.99 10.44
CA LEU A 56 -9.60 -10.14 11.39
C LEU A 56 -10.04 -8.68 11.29
N ILE A 57 -10.12 -8.13 10.07
CA ILE A 57 -10.61 -6.75 9.87
C ILE A 57 -12.05 -6.61 10.37
N LYS A 58 -12.92 -7.56 10.03
CA LYS A 58 -14.32 -7.58 10.54
C LYS A 58 -14.33 -7.59 12.07
N ARG A 59 -13.52 -8.44 12.70
CA ARG A 59 -13.38 -8.52 14.16
C ARG A 59 -12.84 -7.23 14.78
N TYR A 60 -11.86 -6.56 14.16
CA TYR A 60 -11.34 -5.28 14.67
C TYR A 60 -12.41 -4.19 14.59
N ARG A 61 -13.18 -4.14 13.51
CA ARG A 61 -14.32 -3.23 13.39
C ARG A 61 -15.38 -3.53 14.45
N ASP A 62 -15.71 -4.79 14.70
CA ASP A 62 -16.68 -5.19 15.73
C ASP A 62 -16.21 -4.79 17.14
N ILE A 63 -14.92 -4.98 17.47
CA ILE A 63 -14.33 -4.56 18.75
C ILE A 63 -14.35 -3.04 18.87
N SER A 64 -14.05 -2.32 17.79
CA SER A 64 -14.04 -0.85 17.79
C SER A 64 -15.40 -0.21 18.06
N GLN A 65 -16.50 -0.97 17.95
CA GLN A 65 -17.85 -0.50 18.28
C GLN A 65 -18.19 -0.60 19.78
N GLN A 66 -17.39 -1.33 20.57
CA GLN A 66 -17.60 -1.41 22.02
C GLN A 66 -17.25 -0.07 22.67
N SER A 67 -18.11 0.46 23.55
CA SER A 67 -17.95 1.82 24.11
C SER A 67 -16.59 2.10 24.76
N GLU A 68 -16.02 1.12 25.47
CA GLU A 68 -14.70 1.28 26.11
C GLU A 68 -13.56 1.29 25.09
N CYS A 69 -13.66 0.44 24.05
CA CYS A 69 -12.67 0.38 22.98
C CYS A 69 -12.76 1.61 22.06
N ASP A 70 -13.98 2.09 21.80
CA ASP A 70 -14.23 3.32 21.03
C ASP A 70 -13.59 4.53 21.72
N ALA A 71 -13.82 4.69 23.03
CA ALA A 71 -13.19 5.75 23.81
C ALA A 71 -11.66 5.66 23.78
N ALA A 72 -11.10 4.46 23.95
CA ALA A 72 -9.64 4.26 23.89
C ALA A 72 -9.06 4.56 22.50
N ILE A 73 -9.78 4.22 21.42
CA ILE A 73 -9.36 4.55 20.05
C ILE A 73 -9.40 6.07 19.84
N GLU A 74 -10.45 6.75 20.31
CA GLU A 74 -10.55 8.20 20.23
C GLU A 74 -9.43 8.91 20.98
N ASP A 75 -9.05 8.45 22.17
CA ASP A 75 -7.92 9.02 22.90
C ASP A 75 -6.62 8.91 22.09
N ILE A 76 -6.35 7.74 21.49
CA ILE A 76 -5.18 7.53 20.63
C ILE A 76 -5.22 8.42 19.38
N VAL A 77 -6.39 8.56 18.75
CA VAL A 77 -6.55 9.39 17.55
C VAL A 77 -6.35 10.87 17.89
N ASN A 78 -6.86 11.34 19.02
CA ASN A 78 -6.71 12.72 19.48
C ASN A 78 -5.27 13.06 19.91
N GLU A 79 -4.54 12.10 20.49
CA GLU A 79 -3.11 12.26 20.76
C GLU A 79 -2.28 12.22 19.46
N GLY A 80 -2.66 11.38 18.51
CA GLY A 80 -1.93 11.18 17.24
C GLY A 80 -2.10 12.31 16.24
N ILE A 81 -3.32 12.83 16.09
CA ILE A 81 -3.64 13.95 15.20
C ILE A 81 -4.30 15.05 16.02
N VAL A 82 -3.59 16.16 16.17
CA VAL A 82 -4.12 17.37 16.79
C VAL A 82 -4.61 18.29 15.68
N ALA A 83 -5.92 18.28 15.41
CA ALA A 83 -6.53 19.23 14.49
C ALA A 83 -6.80 20.56 15.19
N ASN A 84 -6.19 21.64 14.69
CA ASN A 84 -6.53 23.01 15.07
C ASN A 84 -7.40 23.67 13.99
N GLN A 85 -8.23 24.64 14.37
CA GLN A 85 -9.11 25.33 13.42
C GLN A 85 -8.36 26.16 12.37
N THR A 86 -7.11 26.55 12.67
CA THR A 86 -6.33 27.49 11.86
C THR A 86 -5.17 26.84 11.12
N ASP A 87 -4.67 25.71 11.63
CA ASP A 87 -3.42 25.11 11.17
C ASP A 87 -3.61 23.68 10.67
N ILE A 88 -2.80 23.33 9.67
CA ILE A 88 -2.72 21.98 9.13
C ILE A 88 -1.96 21.10 10.13
N PRO A 89 -2.46 19.91 10.48
CA PRO A 89 -1.91 19.09 11.57
C PRO A 89 -0.53 18.47 11.29
N VAL A 90 -0.05 18.47 10.03
CA VAL A 90 1.19 17.81 9.62
C VAL A 90 1.96 18.67 8.61
N GLU A 91 3.25 18.86 8.84
CA GLU A 91 4.18 19.52 7.92
C GLU A 91 5.41 18.64 7.64
N ILE A 92 5.97 18.76 6.43
CA ILE A 92 7.23 18.10 6.07
C ILE A 92 8.45 18.94 6.45
N ASN A 93 9.32 18.39 7.31
CA ASN A 93 10.62 19.02 7.60
C ASN A 93 11.64 18.65 6.50
N LEU A 94 12.28 19.67 5.91
CA LEU A 94 13.28 19.56 4.83
C LEU A 94 14.64 20.15 5.22
N ASP A 95 14.98 20.16 6.50
CA ASP A 95 16.19 20.81 7.00
C ASP A 95 17.44 19.99 6.66
N ASN A 96 17.35 18.66 6.74
CA ASN A 96 18.48 17.74 6.57
C ASN A 96 18.77 17.32 5.10
N ILE A 97 18.29 18.07 4.11
CA ILE A 97 18.53 17.74 2.70
C ILE A 97 19.39 18.81 2.00
N PRO A 98 20.42 18.42 1.22
CA PRO A 98 21.36 19.32 0.57
C PRO A 98 20.79 19.90 -0.75
N TYR A 99 19.52 20.29 -0.76
CA TYR A 99 18.87 20.90 -1.93
C TYR A 99 18.64 22.40 -1.72
N SER A 100 18.58 23.14 -2.83
CA SER A 100 18.26 24.57 -2.79
C SER A 100 16.85 24.85 -2.26
N ASP A 101 16.65 26.02 -1.66
CA ASP A 101 15.36 26.46 -1.12
C ASP A 101 14.24 26.48 -2.17
N LYS A 102 14.60 26.70 -3.45
CA LYS A 102 13.65 26.64 -4.56
C LYS A 102 13.02 25.25 -4.70
N ILE A 103 13.81 24.19 -4.53
CA ILE A 103 13.34 22.80 -4.59
C ILE A 103 12.57 22.48 -3.31
N LYS A 104 13.10 22.86 -2.14
CA LYS A 104 12.41 22.65 -0.84
C LYS A 104 11.01 23.27 -0.84
N ARG A 105 10.87 24.50 -1.33
CA ARG A 105 9.57 25.18 -1.47
C ARG A 105 8.62 24.42 -2.38
N LYS A 106 9.08 23.92 -3.53
CA LYS A 106 8.23 23.10 -4.41
C LYS A 106 7.75 21.83 -3.70
N VAL A 107 8.64 21.15 -2.98
CA VAL A 107 8.25 19.94 -2.22
C VAL A 107 7.19 20.26 -1.18
N ARG A 108 7.30 21.39 -0.45
CA ARG A 108 6.27 21.83 0.50
C ARG A 108 4.93 22.10 -0.21
N THR A 109 4.94 22.81 -1.33
CA THR A 109 3.72 23.08 -2.11
C THR A 109 3.05 21.79 -2.60
N GLU A 110 3.82 20.82 -3.10
CA GLU A 110 3.26 19.53 -3.53
C GLU A 110 2.75 18.71 -2.33
N PHE A 111 3.36 18.85 -1.16
CA PHE A 111 2.89 18.18 0.07
C PHE A 111 1.56 18.77 0.56
N GLU A 112 1.41 20.10 0.54
CA GLU A 112 0.14 20.78 0.81
C GLU A 112 -0.96 20.32 -0.15
N GLU A 113 -0.62 20.14 -1.43
CA GLU A 113 -1.55 19.61 -2.43
C GLU A 113 -1.99 18.17 -2.12
N VAL A 114 -1.09 17.31 -1.63
CA VAL A 114 -1.46 15.95 -1.17
C VAL A 114 -2.42 16.01 0.02
N LEU A 115 -2.17 16.89 0.99
CA LEU A 115 -3.07 17.08 2.14
C LEU A 115 -4.43 17.62 1.70
N ARG A 116 -4.46 18.48 0.68
CA ARG A 116 -5.70 18.98 0.05
C ARG A 116 -6.47 17.84 -0.63
N LEU A 117 -5.80 16.98 -1.40
CA LEU A 117 -6.42 15.84 -2.07
C LEU A 117 -7.02 14.82 -1.09
N LEU A 118 -6.42 14.67 0.09
CA LEU A 118 -6.94 13.83 1.17
C LEU A 118 -7.98 14.53 2.04
N GLU A 119 -8.19 15.84 1.87
CA GLU A 119 -8.98 16.70 2.76
C GLU A 119 -8.57 16.51 4.24
N PHE A 120 -7.27 16.41 4.49
CA PHE A 120 -6.73 15.95 5.77
C PHE A 120 -7.07 16.86 6.95
N GLY A 121 -7.28 18.17 6.71
CA GLY A 121 -7.70 19.09 7.76
C GLY A 121 -9.08 18.78 8.37
N VAL A 122 -9.98 18.18 7.59
CA VAL A 122 -11.33 17.82 8.05
C VAL A 122 -11.45 16.33 8.34
N LYS A 123 -10.89 15.50 7.46
CA LYS A 123 -11.00 14.03 7.53
C LYS A 123 -9.80 13.34 8.18
N GLY A 124 -8.82 14.10 8.69
CA GLY A 124 -7.58 13.55 9.24
C GLY A 124 -7.81 12.54 10.37
N HIS A 125 -8.66 12.89 11.33
CA HIS A 125 -9.06 12.00 12.43
C HIS A 125 -9.69 10.70 11.89
N ASP A 126 -10.65 10.80 10.98
CA ASP A 126 -11.30 9.63 10.36
C ASP A 126 -10.33 8.73 9.59
N ILE A 127 -9.42 9.34 8.83
CA ILE A 127 -8.41 8.62 8.02
C ILE A 127 -7.49 7.83 8.94
N PHE A 128 -6.99 8.45 10.01
CA PHE A 128 -6.11 7.81 10.98
C PHE A 128 -6.83 6.73 11.79
N ARG A 129 -8.06 7.01 12.22
CA ARG A 129 -8.92 6.03 12.90
C ARG A 129 -9.13 4.79 12.03
N ARG A 130 -9.45 4.96 10.74
CA ARG A 130 -9.61 3.83 9.80
C ARG A 130 -8.33 3.04 9.64
N TRP A 131 -7.19 3.72 9.49
CA TRP A 131 -5.90 3.04 9.41
C TRP A 131 -5.58 2.26 10.69
N TYR A 132 -5.85 2.85 11.85
CA TYR A 132 -5.58 2.23 13.16
C TYR A 132 -6.47 1.00 13.41
N VAL A 133 -7.76 1.08 13.09
CA VAL A 133 -8.72 -0.03 13.28
C VAL A 133 -8.52 -1.13 12.24
N ASP A 134 -8.39 -0.77 10.95
CA ASP A 134 -8.24 -1.76 9.88
C ASP A 134 -6.79 -2.30 9.76
N GLY A 135 -5.83 -1.66 10.42
CA GLY A 135 -4.39 -1.95 10.38
C GLY A 135 -3.70 -1.60 9.05
N ARG A 136 -4.46 -1.25 8.02
CA ARG A 136 -3.98 -0.93 6.68
C ARG A 136 -4.93 0.04 5.98
N ILE A 137 -4.38 0.86 5.08
CA ILE A 137 -5.15 1.81 4.29
C ILE A 137 -4.61 1.89 2.87
N PHE A 138 -5.50 1.96 1.88
CA PHE A 138 -5.12 2.00 0.47
C PHE A 138 -5.86 3.13 -0.25
N TYR A 139 -5.14 3.83 -1.13
CA TYR A 139 -5.68 4.88 -1.98
C TYR A 139 -5.35 4.59 -3.44
N HIS A 140 -6.36 4.65 -4.30
CA HIS A 140 -6.18 4.66 -5.74
C HIS A 140 -5.80 6.07 -6.19
N LYS A 141 -4.63 6.18 -6.83
CA LYS A 141 -4.18 7.42 -7.46
C LYS A 141 -4.86 7.57 -8.81
N MET A 142 -5.80 8.51 -8.92
CA MET A 142 -6.43 8.85 -10.19
C MET A 142 -5.54 9.82 -10.95
N ILE A 143 -5.19 9.46 -12.19
CA ILE A 143 -4.38 10.28 -13.09
C ILE A 143 -5.11 10.46 -14.42
N GLU A 144 -5.03 11.67 -14.98
CA GLU A 144 -5.56 11.94 -16.32
C GLU A 144 -4.54 11.46 -17.37
N THR A 145 -4.80 10.30 -17.99
CA THR A 145 -3.88 9.66 -18.97
C THR A 145 -3.58 10.55 -20.17
N LYS A 146 -4.51 11.43 -20.56
CA LYS A 146 -4.33 12.38 -21.67
C LYS A 146 -3.37 13.52 -21.33
N ASN A 147 -3.22 13.87 -20.06
CA ASN A 147 -2.33 14.95 -19.63
C ASN A 147 -1.68 14.64 -18.27
N PRO A 148 -0.63 13.79 -18.26
CA PRO A 148 0.01 13.36 -17.01
C PRO A 148 0.71 14.51 -16.26
N ARG A 149 0.95 15.66 -16.92
CA ARG A 149 1.57 16.83 -16.30
C ARG A 149 0.66 17.55 -15.31
N LYS A 150 -0.66 17.30 -15.36
CA LYS A 150 -1.59 17.82 -14.35
C LYS A 150 -1.42 17.14 -12.99
N GLY A 151 -0.69 16.02 -12.92
CA GLY A 151 -0.46 15.30 -11.68
C GLY A 151 -1.64 14.43 -11.29
N ILE A 152 -1.74 14.16 -9.98
CA ILE A 152 -2.79 13.33 -9.39
C ILE A 152 -4.05 14.19 -9.27
N SER A 153 -5.16 13.74 -9.87
CA SER A 153 -6.42 14.48 -9.82
C SER A 153 -7.21 14.21 -8.54
N GLU A 154 -7.20 12.97 -8.07
CA GLU A 154 -7.97 12.52 -6.91
C GLU A 154 -7.28 11.31 -6.25
N LEU A 155 -7.39 11.21 -4.93
CA LEU A 155 -7.06 10.01 -4.17
C LEU A 155 -8.34 9.35 -3.70
N ARG A 156 -8.69 8.20 -4.30
CA ARG A 156 -9.89 7.46 -3.92
C ARG A 156 -9.56 6.40 -2.88
N TRP A 157 -10.21 6.46 -1.73
CA TRP A 157 -10.10 5.42 -0.72
C TRP A 157 -10.61 4.07 -1.26
N ILE A 158 -9.83 3.01 -1.04
CA ILE A 158 -10.22 1.63 -1.33
C ILE A 158 -10.41 0.89 -0.01
N ASP A 159 -11.48 0.10 0.07
CA ASP A 159 -11.72 -0.77 1.22
C ASP A 159 -10.57 -1.80 1.36
N PRO A 160 -9.90 -1.88 2.51
CA PRO A 160 -8.87 -2.87 2.82
C PRO A 160 -9.26 -4.34 2.62
N THR A 161 -10.55 -4.65 2.56
CA THR A 161 -11.07 -6.01 2.31
C THR A 161 -11.11 -6.39 0.82
N ARG A 162 -10.96 -5.40 -0.07
CA ARG A 162 -11.09 -5.58 -1.53
C ARG A 162 -9.77 -5.56 -2.29
N ILE A 163 -8.67 -5.23 -1.60
CA ILE A 163 -7.34 -5.11 -2.19
C ILE A 163 -6.33 -5.94 -1.42
N LYS A 164 -5.42 -6.59 -2.16
CA LYS A 164 -4.36 -7.43 -1.60
C LYS A 164 -3.05 -7.16 -2.30
N LYS A 165 -1.95 -7.11 -1.53
CA LYS A 165 -0.58 -7.09 -2.05
C LYS A 165 -0.10 -8.53 -2.21
N VAL A 166 0.29 -8.89 -3.42
CA VAL A 166 0.77 -10.23 -3.79
C VAL A 166 2.19 -10.11 -4.29
N ARG A 167 3.04 -11.03 -3.85
CA ARG A 167 4.40 -11.20 -4.38
C ARG A 167 4.46 -12.49 -5.17
N GLU A 168 4.69 -12.41 -6.46
CA GLU A 168 4.87 -13.57 -7.33
C GLU A 168 6.36 -13.93 -7.46
N LEU A 169 6.69 -15.16 -7.08
CA LEU A 169 8.02 -15.73 -7.21
C LEU A 169 8.09 -16.53 -8.50
N GLN A 170 8.81 -16.02 -9.49
CA GLN A 170 9.13 -16.77 -10.70
C GLN A 170 10.37 -17.62 -10.44
N LYS A 171 10.14 -18.92 -10.29
CA LYS A 171 11.19 -19.93 -10.16
C LYS A 171 11.46 -20.58 -11.51
N GLU A 172 12.73 -20.72 -11.86
CA GLU A 172 13.16 -21.55 -12.99
C GLU A 172 14.09 -22.66 -12.48
N MET A 173 13.94 -23.87 -13.02
CA MET A 173 14.88 -24.94 -12.76
C MET A 173 16.19 -24.71 -13.54
N ASP A 174 17.32 -24.74 -12.86
CA ASP A 174 18.62 -24.72 -13.52
C ASP A 174 18.87 -26.06 -14.23
N LYS A 175 19.13 -26.01 -15.55
CA LYS A 175 19.22 -27.20 -16.42
C LYS A 175 20.40 -28.12 -16.08
N ASN A 176 21.38 -27.61 -15.33
CA ASN A 176 22.60 -28.35 -14.98
C ASN A 176 22.55 -28.98 -13.58
N THR A 177 21.76 -28.43 -12.67
CA THR A 177 21.85 -28.76 -11.23
C THR A 177 20.52 -29.27 -10.67
N SER A 178 19.43 -29.20 -11.43
CA SER A 178 18.07 -29.59 -11.00
C SER A 178 17.59 -28.83 -9.75
N ILE A 179 18.18 -27.68 -9.44
CA ILE A 179 17.83 -26.82 -8.29
C ILE A 179 16.92 -25.70 -8.80
N GLU A 180 15.82 -25.44 -8.08
CA GLU A 180 14.94 -24.30 -8.31
C GLU A 180 15.65 -23.00 -7.90
N LEU A 181 15.88 -22.11 -8.86
CA LEU A 181 16.42 -20.78 -8.62
C LEU A 181 15.32 -19.74 -8.79
N ILE A 182 15.26 -18.78 -7.86
CA ILE A 182 14.36 -17.63 -7.94
C ILE A 182 14.96 -16.65 -8.94
N LYS A 183 14.29 -16.45 -10.08
CA LYS A 183 14.77 -15.56 -11.15
C LYS A 183 14.24 -14.16 -11.01
N LYS A 184 12.99 -14.03 -10.58
CA LYS A 184 12.31 -12.74 -10.46
C LYS A 184 11.28 -12.77 -9.36
N VAL A 185 11.20 -11.66 -8.64
CA VAL A 185 10.19 -11.40 -7.61
C VAL A 185 9.39 -10.20 -8.10
N ASP A 186 8.13 -10.40 -8.46
CA ASP A 186 7.23 -9.33 -8.89
C ASP A 186 6.21 -9.03 -7.77
N GLU A 187 6.07 -7.76 -7.38
CA GLU A 187 5.08 -7.33 -6.38
C GLU A 187 3.97 -6.53 -7.07
N TYR A 188 2.71 -6.93 -6.87
CA TYR A 188 1.55 -6.23 -7.43
C TYR A 188 0.35 -6.24 -6.50
N PHE A 189 -0.61 -5.36 -6.76
CA PHE A 189 -1.88 -5.31 -6.06
C PHE A 189 -2.98 -5.98 -6.88
N VAL A 190 -3.80 -6.79 -6.22
CA VAL A 190 -5.01 -7.39 -6.79
C VAL A 190 -6.22 -6.71 -6.17
N TYR A 191 -7.13 -6.20 -7.00
CA TYR A 191 -8.38 -5.58 -6.57
C TYR A 191 -9.57 -6.41 -7.06
N ASN A 192 -10.54 -6.67 -6.18
CA ASN A 192 -11.80 -7.31 -6.53
C ASN A 192 -13.00 -6.51 -5.99
N ASP A 193 -13.86 -6.05 -6.90
CA ASP A 193 -14.98 -5.15 -6.59
C ASP A 193 -16.10 -5.83 -5.79
N LYS A 194 -16.26 -7.16 -5.92
CA LYS A 194 -17.25 -7.94 -5.18
C LYS A 194 -16.79 -8.35 -3.77
N GLY A 195 -15.58 -7.95 -3.37
CA GLY A 195 -14.88 -8.52 -2.22
C GLY A 195 -14.14 -9.80 -2.60
N ILE A 196 -13.06 -10.12 -1.88
CA ILE A 196 -12.30 -11.38 -2.07
C ILE A 196 -13.01 -12.51 -1.29
N GLU A 197 -14.34 -12.58 -1.44
CA GLU A 197 -15.14 -13.72 -1.02
C GLU A 197 -15.66 -14.37 -2.31
N ASN A 198 -15.49 -15.68 -2.41
CA ASN A 198 -15.82 -16.55 -3.56
C ASN A 198 -17.05 -16.13 -4.38
#